data_AF-A0A2U1RLF5-F1
#
_entry.id   AF-A0A2U1RLF5-F1
#
_cell.length_a   1.000
_cell.length_b   1.000
_cell.length_c   1.000
_cell.angle_alpha   90.00
_cell.angle_beta   90.00
_cell.angle_gamma   90.00
#
_symmetry.space_group_name_H-M   'P 1'
#
loop_
_entity.id
_entity.type
_entity.pdbx_description
1 polymer ?
#
loop_
_entity_poly.entity_id
_entity_poly.type
_entity_poly.pdbx_seq_one_letter_code
_entity_poly.pdbx_strand_id
1 'polypeptide(L)'
;MILTDAGPLVALIDRGESDHVRCRKALTELQGPLLTTWPAFTEAMYLLGEAAGWTAQEALWRLLNRGDLVIDTPRHVPHIATLMAKYQNVPMDLADASLVALAEDRGLSVIFTLDHDFHIYRLPRGKAFTIIPAASP
;
A
#
# COMPACT_ATOMS: atom_id res chain seq x y z
N MET A 1 -3.30 12.87 -1.36
CA MET A 1 -2.51 11.70 -0.95
C MET A 1 -3.26 10.46 -1.36
N ILE A 2 -2.57 9.47 -1.90
CA ILE A 2 -3.16 8.20 -2.32
C ILE A 2 -2.55 7.11 -1.46
N LEU A 3 -3.40 6.28 -0.84
CA LEU A 3 -2.91 5.17 -0.02
C LEU A 3 -2.14 4.20 -0.93
N THR A 4 -0.96 3.75 -0.53
CA THR A 4 -0.14 2.82 -1.29
C THR A 4 0.33 1.68 -0.41
N ASP A 5 0.23 0.50 -1.00
CA ASP A 5 0.66 -0.75 -0.42
C ASP A 5 2.11 -1.10 -0.83
N ALA A 6 2.69 -2.16 -0.24
CA ALA A 6 4.03 -2.63 -0.49
C ALA A 6 4.24 -3.05 -1.95
N GLY A 7 3.31 -3.80 -2.53
CA GLY A 7 3.42 -4.34 -3.90
C GLY A 7 3.76 -3.26 -4.94
N PRO A 8 2.97 -2.18 -5.07
CA PRO A 8 3.31 -1.08 -5.97
C PRO A 8 4.62 -0.36 -5.66
N LEU A 9 5.01 -0.22 -4.39
CA LEU A 9 6.30 0.38 -4.03
C LEU A 9 7.45 -0.46 -4.57
N VAL A 10 7.36 -1.79 -4.42
CA VAL A 10 8.33 -2.73 -4.98
C VAL A 10 8.35 -2.63 -6.49
N ALA A 11 7.18 -2.75 -7.14
CA ALA A 11 7.06 -2.72 -8.59
C ALA A 11 7.53 -1.40 -9.21
N LEU A 12 7.41 -0.26 -8.53
CA LEU A 12 7.94 1.02 -9.04
C LEU A 12 9.47 1.09 -9.03
N ILE A 13 10.12 0.38 -8.10
CA ILE A 13 11.57 0.44 -7.88
C ILE A 13 12.28 -0.68 -8.64
N ASP A 14 11.81 -1.92 -8.48
CA ASP A 14 12.35 -3.06 -9.19
C ASP A 14 11.88 -3.06 -10.65
N ARG A 15 12.85 -2.97 -11.58
CA ARG A 15 12.57 -3.01 -13.03
C ARG A 15 12.34 -4.43 -13.54
N GLY A 16 12.73 -5.44 -12.78
CA GLY A 16 12.48 -6.85 -13.06
C GLY A 16 11.08 -7.30 -12.64
N GLU A 17 10.40 -6.52 -11.79
CA GLU A 17 9.04 -6.81 -11.36
C GLU A 17 8.06 -6.82 -12.53
N SER A 18 7.20 -7.83 -12.56
CA SER A 18 6.28 -8.08 -13.68
C SER A 18 5.25 -6.96 -13.86
N ASP A 19 4.83 -6.35 -12.74
CA ASP A 19 3.89 -5.22 -12.72
C ASP A 19 4.58 -3.85 -12.86
N HIS A 20 5.91 -3.79 -13.05
CA HIS A 20 6.65 -2.51 -13.13
C HIS A 20 6.04 -1.51 -14.12
N VAL A 21 5.77 -1.97 -15.34
CA VAL A 21 5.19 -1.11 -16.40
C VAL A 21 3.77 -0.67 -16.04
N ARG A 22 2.98 -1.56 -15.45
CA ARG A 22 1.59 -1.30 -15.06
C ARG A 22 1.52 -0.28 -13.91
N CYS A 23 2.33 -0.46 -12.87
CA CYS A 23 2.46 0.46 -11.75
C CYS A 23 2.98 1.84 -12.20
N ARG A 24 3.99 1.87 -13.08
CA ARG A 24 4.49 3.15 -13.62
C ARG A 24 3.44 3.91 -14.41
N LYS A 25 2.64 3.23 -15.24
CA LYS A 25 1.53 3.86 -15.96
C LYS A 25 0.49 4.40 -14.99
N ALA A 26 0.06 3.59 -14.03
CA ALA A 26 -0.91 4.00 -13.02
C ALA A 26 -0.44 5.20 -12.19
N LEU A 27 0.84 5.24 -11.83
CA LEU A 27 1.42 6.37 -11.10
C LEU A 27 1.26 7.71 -11.84
N THR A 28 1.24 7.71 -13.18
CA THR A 28 1.00 8.96 -13.95
C THR A 28 -0.41 9.51 -13.83
N GLU A 29 -1.37 8.68 -13.40
CA GLU A 29 -2.77 9.05 -13.19
C GLU A 29 -3.05 9.51 -11.75
N LEU A 30 -2.11 9.24 -10.83
CA LEU A 30 -2.21 9.61 -9.42
C LEU A 30 -1.72 11.04 -9.18
N GLN A 31 -2.47 11.81 -8.39
CA GLN A 31 -2.11 13.18 -8.03
C GLN A 31 -1.63 13.30 -6.58
N GLY A 32 -0.48 13.95 -6.41
CA GLY A 32 0.14 14.20 -5.11
C GLY A 32 0.91 13.00 -4.55
N PRO A 33 1.46 13.13 -3.34
CA PRO A 33 2.31 12.10 -2.77
C PRO A 33 1.54 10.85 -2.37
N LEU A 34 2.22 9.72 -2.46
CA LEU A 34 1.74 8.45 -1.94
C LEU A 34 1.77 8.46 -0.42
N LEU A 35 0.87 7.71 0.21
CA LEU A 35 0.73 7.58 1.65
C LEU A 35 0.75 6.10 2.01
N THR A 36 1.61 5.71 2.94
CA THR A 36 1.70 4.32 3.40
C THR A 36 1.81 4.28 4.92
N THR A 37 1.95 3.08 5.48
CA THR A 37 2.17 2.82 6.91
C THR A 37 3.52 2.16 7.14
N TRP A 38 4.01 2.18 8.39
CA TRP A 38 5.24 1.47 8.75
C TRP A 38 5.21 -0.03 8.44
N PRO A 39 4.12 -0.79 8.68
CA PRO A 39 4.04 -2.18 8.27
C PRO A 39 4.22 -2.42 6.77
N ALA A 40 3.45 -1.73 5.91
CA ALA A 40 3.58 -1.87 4.45
C ALA A 40 4.94 -1.38 3.94
N PHE A 41 5.49 -0.31 4.54
CA PHE A 41 6.84 0.15 4.23
C PHE A 41 7.91 -0.89 4.61
N THR A 42 7.75 -1.56 5.75
CA THR A 42 8.68 -2.60 6.22
C THR A 42 8.64 -3.81 5.30
N GLU A 43 7.46 -4.22 4.87
CA GLU A 43 7.30 -5.28 3.89
C GLU A 43 7.96 -4.93 2.55
N ALA A 44 7.74 -3.72 2.02
CA ALA A 44 8.41 -3.26 0.82
C ALA A 44 9.94 -3.25 0.98
N MET A 45 10.46 -2.81 2.12
CA MET A 45 11.89 -2.83 2.43
C MET A 45 12.46 -4.25 2.46
N TYR A 46 11.71 -5.21 3.02
CA TYR A 46 12.07 -6.62 3.03
C TYR A 46 12.14 -7.19 1.62
N LEU A 47 11.08 -7.01 0.82
CA LEU A 47 11.00 -7.52 -0.55
C LEU A 47 12.07 -6.93 -1.47
N LEU A 48 12.32 -5.62 -1.37
CA LEU A 48 13.40 -4.97 -2.13
C LEU A 48 14.79 -5.45 -1.70
N GLY A 49 14.96 -5.77 -0.43
CA GLY A 49 16.18 -6.37 0.10
C GLY A 49 16.47 -7.73 -0.55
N GLU A 50 15.46 -8.58 -0.65
CA GLU A 50 15.56 -9.89 -1.32
C GLU A 50 15.79 -9.75 -2.83
N ALA A 51 15.12 -8.80 -3.49
CA ALA A 51 15.21 -8.63 -4.94
C ALA A 51 16.55 -8.03 -5.40
N ALA A 52 17.04 -6.98 -4.73
CA ALA A 52 18.19 -6.21 -5.20
C ALA A 52 19.02 -5.55 -4.07
N GLY A 53 18.81 -5.96 -2.82
CA GLY A 53 19.59 -5.52 -1.67
C GLY A 53 19.47 -4.02 -1.38
N TRP A 54 20.55 -3.47 -0.82
CA TRP A 54 20.58 -2.09 -0.35
C TRP A 54 20.24 -1.05 -1.42
N THR A 55 20.67 -1.23 -2.67
CA THR A 55 20.42 -0.24 -3.74
C THR A 55 18.93 0.00 -3.96
N ALA A 56 18.12 -1.04 -3.85
CA ALA A 56 16.67 -0.96 -3.99
C ALA A 56 16.00 -0.37 -2.74
N GLN A 57 16.44 -0.76 -1.55
CA GLN A 57 16.00 -0.15 -0.28
C GLN A 57 16.33 1.35 -0.22
N GLU A 58 17.52 1.75 -0.68
CA GLU A 58 17.94 3.15 -0.77
C GLU A 58 17.02 3.94 -1.72
N ALA A 59 16.60 3.34 -2.84
CA ALA A 59 15.64 3.96 -3.75
C ALA A 59 14.28 4.23 -3.06
N LEU A 60 13.81 3.31 -2.22
CA LEU A 60 12.59 3.52 -1.42
C LEU A 60 12.76 4.66 -0.42
N TRP A 61 13.92 4.74 0.28
CA TRP A 61 14.24 5.88 1.13
C TRP A 61 14.27 7.22 0.39
N ARG A 62 14.74 7.24 -0.87
CA ARG A 62 14.73 8.48 -1.68
C ARG A 62 13.32 8.99 -1.93
N LEU A 63 12.32 8.12 -2.08
CA LEU A 63 10.91 8.55 -2.21
C LEU A 63 10.42 9.27 -0.95
N LEU A 64 10.75 8.75 0.24
CA LEU A 64 10.44 9.41 1.52
C LEU A 64 11.14 10.76 1.64
N ASN A 65 12.45 10.80 1.38
CA ASN A 65 13.26 12.00 1.55
C ASN A 65 12.85 13.13 0.59
N ARG A 66 12.29 12.80 -0.57
CA ARG A 66 11.74 13.77 -1.54
C ARG A 66 10.31 14.22 -1.21
N GLY A 67 9.64 13.53 -0.30
CA GLY A 67 8.23 13.73 -0.01
C GLY A 67 7.29 13.15 -1.07
N ASP A 68 7.79 12.31 -1.97
CA ASP A 68 6.99 11.57 -2.96
C ASP A 68 6.19 10.43 -2.28
N LEU A 69 6.72 9.91 -1.17
CA LEU A 69 6.07 8.97 -0.27
C LEU A 69 6.02 9.57 1.14
N VAL A 70 4.90 9.38 1.83
CA VAL A 70 4.70 9.77 3.23
C VAL A 70 4.32 8.53 4.03
N ILE A 71 4.93 8.34 5.19
CA ILE A 71 4.50 7.34 6.17
C ILE A 71 3.64 8.02 7.22
N ASP A 72 2.49 7.43 7.52
CA ASP A 72 1.62 7.85 8.62
C ASP A 72 1.15 6.62 9.40
N THR A 73 0.59 6.85 10.58
CA THR A 73 0.14 5.78 11.48
C THR A 73 -1.33 5.98 11.82
N PRO A 74 -2.17 4.91 11.78
CA PRO A 74 -3.54 4.99 12.27
C PRO A 74 -3.60 5.50 13.71
N ARG A 75 -4.57 6.37 14.02
CA ARG A 75 -4.75 6.95 15.36
C ARG A 75 -5.16 5.90 16.38
N HIS A 76 -5.92 4.87 15.96
CA HIS A 76 -6.42 3.83 16.85
C HIS A 76 -5.73 2.48 16.57
N VAL A 77 -4.53 2.28 17.14
CA VAL A 77 -3.76 1.03 16.99
C VAL A 77 -4.56 -0.24 17.34
N PRO A 78 -5.39 -0.29 18.41
CA PRO A 78 -6.23 -1.47 18.68
C PRO A 78 -7.23 -1.81 17.57
N HIS A 79 -7.58 -0.83 16.72
CA HIS A 79 -8.44 -1.07 15.56
C HIS A 79 -7.81 -2.04 14.57
N ILE A 80 -6.49 -1.98 14.39
CA ILE A 80 -5.75 -2.84 13.47
C ILE A 80 -5.96 -4.31 13.84
N ALA A 81 -5.79 -4.66 15.12
CA ALA A 81 -6.06 -6.02 15.61
C ALA A 81 -7.54 -6.41 15.46
N THR A 82 -8.46 -5.46 15.61
CA THR A 82 -9.91 -5.69 15.39
C THR A 82 -10.19 -6.03 13.93
N LEU A 83 -9.55 -5.33 12.98
CA LEU A 83 -9.67 -5.60 11.55
C LEU A 83 -9.11 -6.98 11.20
N MET A 84 -7.93 -7.33 11.70
CA MET A 84 -7.35 -8.67 11.50
C MET A 84 -8.28 -9.77 12.04
N ALA A 85 -8.87 -9.57 13.23
CA ALA A 85 -9.83 -10.53 13.78
C ALA A 85 -11.12 -10.62 12.94
N LYS A 86 -11.63 -9.48 12.43
CA LYS A 86 -12.80 -9.42 11.55
C LYS A 86 -12.57 -10.16 10.24
N TYR A 87 -11.39 -10.01 9.66
CA TYR A 87 -11.01 -10.59 8.37
C TYR A 87 -10.20 -11.88 8.50
N GLN A 88 -10.17 -12.53 9.67
CA GLN A 88 -9.37 -13.74 9.92
C GLN A 88 -9.63 -14.93 8.97
N ASN A 89 -10.77 -14.93 8.27
CA ASN A 89 -11.13 -15.97 7.29
C ASN A 89 -10.70 -15.62 5.85
N VAL A 90 -10.04 -14.48 5.66
CA VAL A 90 -9.40 -14.01 4.42
C VAL A 90 -7.99 -13.53 4.77
N PRO A 91 -7.07 -13.31 3.82
CA PRO A 91 -5.64 -13.20 4.12
C PRO A 91 -5.21 -11.79 4.62
N MET A 92 -6.00 -11.16 5.50
CA MET A 92 -5.62 -9.86 6.06
C MET A 92 -4.43 -9.98 7.00
N ASP A 93 -3.33 -9.36 6.62
CA ASP A 93 -2.14 -9.24 7.44
C ASP A 93 -2.06 -7.87 8.18
N LEU A 94 -0.90 -7.61 8.80
CA LEU A 94 -0.66 -6.37 9.52
C LEU A 94 -0.51 -5.16 8.59
N ALA A 95 0.07 -5.33 7.40
CA ALA A 95 0.23 -4.27 6.41
C ALA A 95 -1.15 -3.81 5.94
N ASP A 96 -1.97 -4.74 5.49
CA ASP A 96 -3.35 -4.52 5.07
C ASP A 96 -4.19 -3.85 6.15
N ALA A 97 -4.21 -4.44 7.35
CA ALA A 97 -5.02 -3.93 8.45
C ALA A 97 -4.60 -2.50 8.84
N SER A 98 -3.30 -2.18 8.77
CA SER A 98 -2.79 -0.85 9.05
C SER A 98 -3.20 0.16 7.97
N LEU A 99 -3.16 -0.22 6.69
CA LEU A 99 -3.59 0.60 5.56
C LEU A 99 -5.09 0.86 5.61
N VAL A 100 -5.90 -0.17 5.88
CA VAL A 100 -7.35 -0.04 6.04
C VAL A 100 -7.67 0.90 7.19
N ALA A 101 -7.06 0.71 8.37
CA ALA A 101 -7.28 1.61 9.51
C ALA A 101 -6.90 3.07 9.21
N LEU A 102 -5.78 3.30 8.51
CA LEU A 102 -5.37 4.63 8.09
C LEU A 102 -6.36 5.25 7.09
N ALA A 103 -6.89 4.44 6.18
CA ALA A 103 -7.90 4.86 5.22
C ALA A 103 -9.19 5.32 5.93
N GLU A 104 -9.65 4.57 6.94
CA GLU A 104 -10.81 4.96 7.76
C GLU A 104 -10.56 6.30 8.46
N ASP A 105 -9.39 6.45 9.08
CA ASP A 105 -9.01 7.66 9.82
C ASP A 105 -8.95 8.92 8.95
N ARG A 106 -8.50 8.77 7.70
CA ARG A 106 -8.28 9.86 6.75
C ARG A 106 -9.45 10.04 5.77
N GLY A 107 -10.48 9.19 5.83
CA GLY A 107 -11.59 9.21 4.89
C GLY A 107 -11.19 8.88 3.45
N LEU A 108 -10.11 8.12 3.27
CA LEU A 108 -9.59 7.74 1.96
C LEU A 108 -10.32 6.49 1.46
N SER A 109 -10.54 6.42 0.15
CA SER A 109 -11.13 5.24 -0.49
C SER A 109 -10.45 4.81 -1.77
N VAL A 110 -9.34 5.45 -2.12
CA VAL A 110 -8.50 5.06 -3.26
C VAL A 110 -7.24 4.44 -2.69
N ILE A 111 -6.89 3.26 -3.18
CA ILE A 111 -5.65 2.58 -2.82
C ILE A 111 -4.91 2.13 -4.08
N PHE A 112 -3.62 2.42 -4.11
CA PHE A 112 -2.67 1.85 -5.04
C PHE A 112 -2.16 0.54 -4.44
N THR A 113 -2.63 -0.59 -4.96
CA THR A 113 -2.22 -1.93 -4.54
C THR A 113 -2.32 -2.91 -5.71
N LEU A 114 -1.48 -3.95 -5.68
CA LEU A 114 -1.58 -5.10 -6.57
C LEU A 114 -2.31 -6.27 -5.90
N ASP A 115 -2.58 -6.16 -4.59
CA ASP A 115 -3.29 -7.16 -3.84
C ASP A 115 -4.81 -7.08 -4.07
N HIS A 116 -5.35 -8.20 -4.51
CA HIS A 116 -6.76 -8.41 -4.75
C HIS A 116 -7.61 -8.47 -3.48
N ASP A 117 -7.04 -8.75 -2.30
CA ASP A 117 -7.82 -8.89 -1.07
C ASP A 117 -8.44 -7.56 -0.60
N PHE A 118 -7.90 -6.43 -1.07
CA PHE A 118 -8.54 -5.11 -0.94
C PHE A 118 -9.93 -5.03 -1.60
N HIS A 119 -10.29 -5.94 -2.51
CA HIS A 119 -11.66 -6.06 -3.04
C HIS A 119 -12.64 -6.64 -1.99
N ILE A 120 -12.14 -7.32 -0.97
CA ILE A 120 -12.92 -7.92 0.13
C ILE A 120 -13.08 -6.92 1.27
N TYR A 121 -12.02 -6.15 1.57
CA TYR A 121 -12.02 -5.20 2.67
C TYR A 121 -13.06 -4.08 2.47
N ARG A 122 -13.67 -3.64 3.57
CA ARG A 122 -14.75 -2.65 3.57
C ARG A 122 -14.44 -1.55 4.56
N LEU A 123 -14.50 -0.32 4.05
CA LEU A 123 -14.46 0.92 4.80
C LEU A 123 -15.80 1.14 5.54
N PRO A 124 -15.88 2.15 6.44
CA PRO A 124 -17.10 2.45 7.17
C PRO A 124 -18.32 2.59 6.25
N ARG A 125 -19.48 2.13 6.73
CA ARG A 125 -20.74 2.05 5.98
C ARG A 125 -20.71 1.08 4.78
N GLY A 126 -19.77 0.14 4.76
CA GLY A 126 -19.69 -0.89 3.72
C GLY A 126 -19.14 -0.40 2.38
N LYS A 127 -18.47 0.76 2.37
CA LYS A 127 -17.85 1.31 1.16
C LYS A 127 -16.67 0.43 0.72
N ALA A 128 -16.59 0.12 -0.56
CA ALA A 128 -15.44 -0.57 -1.15
C ALA A 128 -14.31 0.41 -1.49
N PHE A 129 -13.08 -0.11 -1.56
CA PHE A 129 -11.96 0.63 -2.12
C PHE A 129 -12.10 0.76 -3.64
N THR A 130 -11.64 1.88 -4.16
CA THR A 130 -11.24 2.06 -5.56
C THR A 130 -9.78 1.65 -5.66
N ILE A 131 -9.54 0.49 -6.28
CA ILE A 131 -8.19 -0.06 -6.44
C ILE A 131 -7.59 0.45 -7.75
N ILE A 132 -6.33 0.88 -7.65
CA ILE A 132 -5.49 1.30 -8.76
C ILE A 132 -4.24 0.42 -8.72
N PRO A 133 -3.70 -0.05 -9.85
CA PRO A 133 -4.32 -0.04 -11.18
C PRO A 133 -5.60 -0.88 -11.17
N ALA A 134 -6.59 -0.49 -11.99
CA ALA A 134 -7.76 -1.35 -12.18
C ALA A 134 -7.32 -2.75 -12.66
N ALA A 135 -8.06 -3.79 -12.27
CA ALA A 135 -7.85 -5.13 -12.82
C ALA A 135 -7.89 -5.06 -14.35
N SER A 136 -6.96 -5.75 -15.01
CA SER A 136 -7.06 -5.93 -16.45
C SER A 136 -8.39 -6.64 -16.76
N PRO A 137 -9.15 -6.20 -17.78
CA PRO A 137 -10.38 -6.87 -18.20
C PRO A 137 -10.15 -8.31 -18.64
#